data_AF-D0GL30-F1
#
_entry.id   AF-D0GL30-F1
#
_cell.length_a   1.000
_cell.length_b   1.000
_cell.length_c   1.000
_cell.angle_alpha   90.00
_cell.angle_beta   90.00
_cell.angle_gamma   90.00
#
_symmetry.space_group_name_H-M   'P 1'
#
loop_
_entity.id
_entity.type
_entity.pdbx_description
1 polymer ?
#
loop_
_entity_poly.entity_id
_entity_poly.type
_entity_poly.pdbx_seq_one_letter_code
_entity_poly.pdbx_strand_id
1 'polypeptide(L)' 'VKKNGSKLAGPLPLPTKTKKYTVLRSVHVNKDSREQFEMRVHRRFVEIKNSSQQIIAALSSLNLPSGVGIEIKQL' A
#
# COMPACT_ATOMS: atom_id res chain seq x y z
N VAL A 1 9.99 15.01 -8.42
CA VAL A 1 10.26 16.46 -8.24
C VAL A 1 10.67 16.71 -6.79
N LYS A 2 11.96 16.94 -6.52
CA LYS A 2 12.49 17.28 -5.18
C LYS A 2 12.26 18.78 -4.90
N LYS A 3 11.01 19.18 -4.66
CA LYS A 3 10.65 20.60 -4.47
C LYS A 3 11.25 21.23 -3.19
N ASN A 4 11.58 20.43 -2.17
CA ASN A 4 11.94 20.94 -0.83
C ASN A 4 13.32 20.49 -0.32
N GLY A 5 14.26 20.08 -1.19
CA GLY A 5 15.65 19.77 -0.81
C GLY A 5 15.85 18.58 0.15
N SER A 6 14.78 17.86 0.51
CA SER A 6 14.82 16.77 1.48
C SER A 6 15.49 15.52 0.87
N LYS A 7 16.38 14.88 1.64
CA LYS A 7 16.99 13.60 1.26
C LYS A 7 15.93 12.50 1.45
N LEU A 8 15.24 12.17 0.36
CA LEU A 8 14.31 11.05 0.28
C LEU A 8 15.12 9.74 0.16
N ALA A 9 14.94 8.79 1.08
CA ALA A 9 15.24 7.41 0.75
C ALA A 9 14.08 6.89 -0.11
N GLY A 10 14.41 6.31 -1.27
CA GLY A 10 13.42 5.96 -2.29
C GLY A 10 12.31 5.03 -1.79
N PRO A 11 11.25 4.83 -2.59
CA PRO A 11 10.14 3.95 -2.21
C PRO A 11 10.63 2.50 -2.10
N LEU A 12 10.92 2.05 -0.88
CA LEU A 12 11.33 0.69 -0.60
C LEU A 12 10.12 -0.24 -0.75
N PRO A 13 10.17 -1.27 -1.62
CA PRO A 13 9.13 -2.28 -1.68
C PRO A 13 9.13 -3.08 -0.38
N LEU A 14 8.03 -3.02 0.37
CA LEU A 14 7.81 -3.97 1.45
C LEU A 14 7.19 -5.25 0.89
N PRO A 15 7.36 -6.40 1.58
CA PRO A 15 6.75 -7.65 1.18
C PRO A 15 5.24 -7.49 0.96
N THR A 16 4.79 -7.94 -0.21
CA THR A 16 3.37 -7.92 -0.56
C THR A 16 2.65 -8.99 0.24
N LYS A 17 1.59 -8.62 0.94
CA LYS A 17 0.75 -9.58 1.66
C LYS A 17 -0.24 -10.18 0.69
N THR A 18 -0.16 -11.49 0.47
CA THR A 18 -1.08 -12.22 -0.41
C THR A 18 -2.06 -13.03 0.44
N LYS A 19 -3.34 -12.70 0.37
CA LYS A 19 -4.42 -13.49 0.96
C LYS A 19 -5.07 -14.31 -0.13
N LYS A 20 -5.11 -15.63 0.03
CA LYS A 20 -5.74 -16.55 -0.91
C LYS A 20 -7.06 -17.04 -0.34
N TYR A 21 -8.11 -17.02 -1.15
CA TYR A 21 -9.44 -17.49 -0.82
C TYR A 21 -9.81 -18.59 -1.78
N THR A 22 -10.39 -19.68 -1.28
CA THR A 22 -10.89 -20.76 -2.11
C THR A 22 -12.34 -21.00 -1.76
N VAL A 23 -13.22 -20.86 -2.74
CA VAL A 23 -14.67 -20.97 -2.58
C VAL A 23 -15.18 -22.09 -3.47
N LEU A 24 -16.25 -22.77 -3.05
CA LEU A 24 -16.94 -23.72 -3.92
C LEU A 24 -17.69 -22.96 -4.99
N ARG A 25 -17.53 -23.36 -6.25
CA ARG A 25 -18.30 -22.79 -7.36
C ARG A 25 -19.73 -23.31 -7.37
N SER A 26 -19.92 -24.58 -7.02
CA SER A 26 -21.24 -25.22 -6.98
C SER A 26 -21.92 -25.01 -5.63
N VAL A 27 -23.23 -24.76 -5.69
CA VAL A 27 -24.10 -24.69 -4.50
C VAL A 27 -24.40 -26.08 -3.93
N HIS A 28 -24.26 -27.16 -4.71
CA HIS A 28 -24.55 -28.53 -4.28
C HIS A 28 -23.59 -29.57 -4.89
N VAL A 29 -23.26 -30.60 -4.12
CA VAL A 29 -22.53 -31.86 -4.44
C VAL A 29 -21.09 -31.74 -4.97
N ASN A 30 -20.80 -30.82 -5.89
CA ASN A 30 -19.52 -30.78 -6.59
C ASN A 30 -18.42 -30.10 -5.76
N LYS A 31 -17.71 -30.88 -4.93
CA LYS A 31 -16.63 -30.41 -4.02
C LYS A 31 -15.31 -30.08 -4.74
N ASP A 32 -15.04 -30.71 -5.87
CA ASP A 32 -13.81 -30.54 -6.64
C ASP A 32 -13.86 -29.29 -7.52
N SER A 33 -15.06 -28.80 -7.82
CA SER A 33 -15.30 -27.53 -8.49
C SER A 33 -15.04 -26.35 -7.53
N ARG A 34 -13.79 -25.93 -7.43
CA ARG A 34 -13.33 -24.82 -6.58
C ARG A 34 -12.86 -23.63 -7.42
N GLU A 35 -13.12 -22.44 -6.91
CA GLU A 35 -12.60 -21.19 -7.45
C GLU A 35 -11.58 -20.59 -6.50
N GLN A 36 -10.48 -20.11 -7.05
CA GLN A 36 -9.38 -19.54 -6.27
C GLN A 36 -9.26 -18.05 -6.58
N PHE A 37 -9.36 -17.24 -5.54
CA PHE A 37 -9.17 -15.81 -5.60
C PHE A 37 -7.97 -15.41 -4.75
N GLU A 38 -7.32 -14.32 -5.11
CA GLU A 38 -6.30 -13.71 -4.27
C GLU A 38 -6.50 -12.20 -4.13
N MET A 39 -6.16 -11.69 -2.96
CA MET A 39 -6.04 -10.27 -2.68
C MET A 39 -4.58 -9.98 -2.36
N ARG A 40 -3.95 -9.15 -3.18
CA ARG A 40 -2.56 -8.71 -3.01
C ARG A 40 -2.55 -7.28 -2.46
N VAL A 41 -1.96 -7.11 -1.28
CA VAL A 41 -1.77 -5.78 -0.67
C VAL A 41 -0.31 -5.38 -0.83
N HIS A 42 -0.05 -4.45 -1.74
CA HIS A 42 1.27 -3.88 -1.98
C HIS A 42 1.54 -2.75 -1.00
N ARG A 43 2.68 -2.80 -0.30
CA ARG A 43 3.12 -1.75 0.63
C ARG A 43 4.41 -1.14 0.12
N ARG A 44 4.49 0.19 0.13
CA ARG A 44 5.69 0.96 -0.19
C ARG A 44 6.05 1.79 1.03
N PHE A 45 7.32 1.82 1.39
CA PHE A 45 7.82 2.66 2.49
C PHE A 45 8.69 3.77 1.92
N VAL A 46 8.48 4.99 2.39
CA VAL A 46 9.26 6.17 1.99
C VAL A 46 9.80 6.80 3.25
N GLU A 47 11.12 6.97 3.32
CA GLU A 47 11.79 7.60 4.45
C GLU A 47 12.21 9.02 4.07
N ILE A 48 11.90 9.99 4.93
CA ILE A 48 12.28 11.39 4.73
C ILE A 48 13.29 11.73 5.81
N LYS A 49 14.56 11.91 5.42
CA LYS A 49 15.60 12.37 6.34
C LYS A 49 15.48 13.89 6.50
N ASN A 50 15.29 14.34 7.74
CA ASN A 50 15.01 15.72 8.18
C ASN A 50 13.63 16.24 7.70
N SER A 51 12.60 16.01 8.51
CA SER A 51 11.24 16.54 8.30
C SER A 51 11.12 17.98 8.82
N SER A 52 10.90 18.94 7.92
CA SER A 52 10.42 20.29 8.28
C SER A 52 8.89 20.27 8.38
N GLN A 53 8.31 21.09 9.26
CA GLN A 53 6.85 21.23 9.41
C GLN A 53 6.15 21.58 8.08
N GLN A 54 6.83 22.34 7.22
CA GLN A 54 6.32 22.69 5.89
C GLN A 54 6.15 21.46 4.98
N ILE A 55 7.02 20.45 5.14
CA ILE A 55 6.98 19.22 4.34
C ILE A 55 5.83 18.32 4.79
N ILE A 56 5.56 18.25 6.09
CA ILE A 56 4.44 17.46 6.63
C ILE A 56 3.10 18.01 6.11
N ALA A 57 2.92 19.33 6.12
CA ALA A 57 1.73 19.98 5.56
C ALA A 57 1.58 19.75 4.04
N ALA A 58 2.70 19.71 3.31
CA ALA A 58 2.71 19.43 1.87
C ALA A 58 2.38 17.96 1.54
N LEU A 59 2.73 17.01 2.42
CA LEU A 59 2.41 15.59 2.24
C LEU A 59 0.93 15.30 2.52
N SER A 60 0.35 15.95 3.53
CA SER A 60 -1.07 15.80 3.86
C SER A 60 -2.00 16.42 2.82
N SER A 61 -1.54 17.46 2.10
CA SER A 61 -2.31 18.12 1.03
C SER A 61 -2.13 17.48 -0.34
N LEU A 62 -1.36 16.40 -0.45
CA LEU A 62 -1.07 15.77 -1.72
C LEU A 62 -2.26 14.94 -2.21
N ASN A 63 -2.78 15.27 -3.40
CA ASN A 63 -3.88 14.52 -4.02
C ASN A 63 -3.39 13.15 -4.49
N LEU A 64 -3.84 12.12 -3.80
CA LEU A 64 -3.55 10.72 -4.13
C LEU A 64 -4.73 10.12 -4.90
N PRO A 65 -4.46 9.15 -5.79
CA PRO A 65 -5.53 8.42 -6.44
C PRO A 65 -6.36 7.66 -5.40
N SER A 66 -7.67 7.57 -5.65
CA SER A 66 -8.58 6.79 -4.83
C SER A 66 -8.12 5.33 -4.79
N GLY A 67 -8.06 4.74 -3.59
CA GLY A 67 -7.60 3.37 -3.37
C GLY A 67 -6.17 3.23 -2.83
N VAL A 68 -5.43 4.33 -2.65
CA VAL A 68 -4.14 4.33 -1.95
C VAL A 68 -4.31 4.87 -0.53
N GLY A 69 -4.03 4.03 0.47
CA GLY A 69 -3.97 4.45 1.88
C GLY A 69 -2.56 4.89 2.26
N ILE A 70 -2.45 6.03 2.95
CA ILE A 70 -1.18 6.53 3.53
C ILE A 70 -1.26 6.46 5.04
N GLU A 71 -0.18 6.02 5.67
CA GLU A 71 0.04 6.06 7.10
C GLU A 71 1.33 6.84 7.36
N ILE A 72 1.24 7.98 8.04
CA ILE A 72 2.40 8.80 8.42
C ILE A 72 2.76 8.45 9.86
N LYS A 73 3.97 7.96 10.09
CA LYS A 73 4.53 7.76 11.43
C LYS A 73 5.65 8.75 11.67
N GLN A 74 5.57 9.49 12.76
CA GLN A 74 6.66 10.33 13.26
C GLN A 74 7.37 9.53 14.36
N LEU A 75 8.68 9.37 14.19
CA LEU A 75 9.59 8.90 15.24
C LEU A 75 10.29 10.13 15.85
#